data_AF-A0A382K640-F1
#
_entry.id   AF-A0A382K640-F1
#
_cell.length_a   1.000
_cell.length_b   1.000
_cell.length_c   1.000
_cell.angle_alpha   90.00
_cell.angle_beta   90.00
_cell.angle_gamma   90.00
#
_symmetry.space_group_name_H-M   'P 1'
#
loop_
_entity.id
_entity.type
_entity.pdbx_description
1 polymer ?
#
loop_
_entity_poly.entity_id
_entity_poly.type
_entity_poly.pdbx_seq_one_letter_code
_entity_poly.pdbx_strand_id
1 'polypeptide(L)' 'MGRLAKPDEYQGTLIWMLSDASSYLNGAIIALDGGRSSW' A
#
# COMPACT_ATOMS: atom_id res chain seq x y z
N MET A 1 -13.23 -1.11 3.94
CA MET A 1 -13.43 -2.04 2.79
C MET A 1 -14.10 -3.38 3.13
N GLY A 2 -14.28 -3.79 4.40
CA GLY A 2 -15.20 -4.89 4.77
C GLY A 2 -14.85 -6.31 4.31
N ARG A 3 -13.83 -6.51 3.48
CA ARG A 3 -13.38 -7.80 2.95
C ARG A 3 -11.87 -7.97 3.06
N LEU A 4 -11.37 -9.16 2.76
CA LEU A 4 -9.93 -9.37 2.56
C LEU A 4 -9.51 -8.78 1.21
N ALA A 5 -8.28 -8.25 1.16
CA ALA A 5 -7.68 -7.84 -0.10
C ALA A 5 -7.41 -9.07 -0.97
N LYS A 6 -7.53 -8.91 -2.28
CA LYS A 6 -7.13 -9.91 -3.27
C LYS A 6 -5.63 -9.77 -3.56
N PRO A 7 -4.94 -10.84 -3.99
CA PRO A 7 -3.50 -10.79 -4.26
C PRO A 7 -3.07 -9.72 -5.29
N ASP A 8 -3.93 -9.41 -6.25
CA ASP A 8 -3.71 -8.41 -7.30
C ASP A 8 -3.78 -6.95 -6.77
N GLU A 9 -4.44 -6.72 -5.64
CA GLU A 9 -4.64 -5.36 -5.11
C GLU A 9 -3.37 -4.74 -4.50
N TYR A 10 -2.30 -5.52 -4.29
CA TYR A 10 -1.02 -5.04 -3.77
C TYR A 10 -0.06 -4.52 -4.86
N GLN A 11 -0.25 -4.96 -6.10
CA GLN A 11 0.70 -4.71 -7.20
C GLN A 11 0.84 -3.22 -7.51
N GLY A 12 -0.27 -2.48 -7.47
CA GLY A 12 -0.27 -1.03 -7.71
C GLY A 12 0.61 -0.28 -6.70
N THR A 13 0.51 -0.61 -5.42
CA THR A 13 1.33 0.01 -4.37
C THR A 13 2.80 -0.35 -4.53
N LEU A 14 3.12 -1.59 -4.89
CA LEU A 14 4.50 -2.00 -5.17
C LEU A 14 5.10 -1.20 -6.34
N ILE A 15 4.36 -1.07 -7.44
CA ILE A 15 4.80 -0.28 -8.60
C ILE A 15 5.02 1.18 -8.21
N TRP A 16 4.10 1.76 -7.44
CA TRP A 16 4.26 3.13 -6.94
C TRP A 16 5.51 3.29 -6.07
N MET A 17 5.76 2.37 -5.12
CA MET A 17 6.95 2.42 -4.25
C MET A 17 8.28 2.25 -5.00
N LEU A 18 8.26 1.56 -6.14
CA LEU A 18 9.43 1.38 -7.00
C LEU A 18 9.60 2.50 -8.03
N SER A 19 8.66 3.45 -8.09
CA SER A 19 8.68 4.55 -9.06
C SER A 19 9.26 5.83 -8.46
N ASP A 20 9.64 6.78 -9.32
CA ASP A 20 10.12 8.10 -8.89
C ASP A 20 9.05 8.91 -8.13
N ALA A 21 7.77 8.53 -8.23
CA ALA A 21 6.68 9.16 -7.49
C ALA A 21 6.81 8.97 -5.97
N SER A 22 7.60 8.00 -5.51
CA SER A 22 7.92 7.78 -4.10
C SER A 22 9.38 8.12 -3.76
N SER A 23 10.01 9.05 -4.51
CA SER A 23 11.43 9.41 -4.35
C SER A 23 11.85 9.89 -2.94
N TYR A 24 10.90 10.35 -2.12
CA TYR A 24 11.15 10.74 -0.72
C TYR A 24 10.62 9.72 0.31
N LEU A 25 10.06 8.60 -0.14
CA LEU A 25 9.54 7.55 0.71
C LEU A 25 10.68 6.64 1.19
N ASN A 26 11.15 6.87 2.41
CA ASN A 26 12.17 6.04 3.04
C ASN A 26 11.84 5.77 4.51
N GLY A 27 12.10 4.55 4.99
CA GLY A 27 11.92 4.14 6.39
C GLY A 27 10.46 4.09 6.87
N ALA A 28 9.49 4.24 5.97
CA ALA A 28 8.06 4.24 6.31
C ALA A 28 7.43 2.86 6.14
N ILE A 29 6.42 2.55 6.96
CA ILE A 29 5.56 1.38 6.83
C ILE A 29 4.24 1.83 6.21
N ILE A 30 3.87 1.25 5.06
CA ILE A 30 2.62 1.58 4.36
C ILE A 30 1.59 0.49 4.62
N ALA A 31 0.53 0.82 5.36
CA ALA A 31 -0.55 -0.10 5.68
C ALA A 31 -1.50 -0.30 4.48
N LEU A 32 -1.70 -1.56 4.07
CA LEU A 32 -2.57 -1.97 2.97
C LEU A 32 -3.61 -2.99 3.47
N ASP A 33 -4.49 -2.55 4.37
CA ASP A 33 -5.42 -3.42 5.11
C ASP A 33 -6.91 -3.11 4.86
N GLY A 34 -7.17 -2.18 3.92
CA GLY A 34 -8.52 -1.70 3.62
C GLY A 34 -9.09 -0.74 4.67
N GLY A 35 -8.19 -0.13 5.46
CA GLY A 35 -8.41 0.88 6.51
C GLY A 35 -8.45 0.33 7.94
N ARG A 36 -8.23 -0.99 8.13
CA ARG A 36 -8.42 -1.70 9.41
C ARG A 36 -7.64 -1.11 10.57
N SER A 37 -6.49 -0.52 10.30
CA SER A 37 -5.61 0.08 11.30
C SER A 37 -6.05 1.49 11.74
N SER A 38 -7.07 2.08 11.10
CA SER A 38 -7.53 3.45 11.37
C SER A 38 -8.95 3.53 11.95
N TRP A 39 -9.57 2.40 12.30
CA TRP A 39 -10.89 2.34 12.96
C TRP A 39 -10.88 1.39 14.15
#